data_AF-A0A0X3YC15-F1
#
_entry.id   AF-A0A0X3YC15-F1
#
_cell.length_a   1.000
_cell.length_b   1.000
_cell.length_c   1.000
_cell.angle_alpha   90.00
_cell.angle_beta   90.00
_cell.angle_gamma   90.00
#
_symmetry.space_group_name_H-M   'P 1'
#
loop_
_entity.id
_entity.type
_entity.pdbx_description
1 polymer ?
#
loop_
_entity_poly.entity_id
_entity_poly.type
_entity_poly.pdbx_seq_one_letter_code
_entity_poly.pdbx_strand_id
1 'polypeptide(L)'
;MLPAKLYETIPYAYIAIGSAILLGINSWLAVVSGLLIVFAGAVIWVLRSDNRRSDIKDARNKYGGALPFWFYEMLPFNYSIVALLLFTGSDNVYFYPSAMIMLVVGIQLWLLRSSYRKHQRPVPVKARPLRLRG
;
A
#
# COMPACT_ATOMS: atom_id res chain seq x y z
N MET A 1 17.99 -9.62 -13.77
CA MET A 1 16.56 -9.24 -13.66
C MET A 1 15.96 -10.05 -12.51
N LEU A 2 15.47 -9.41 -11.44
CA LEU A 2 14.80 -10.13 -10.36
C LEU A 2 13.56 -10.85 -10.93
N PRO A 3 13.28 -12.11 -10.52
CA PRO A 3 12.08 -12.81 -10.93
C PRO A 3 10.85 -11.95 -10.66
N ALA A 4 9.99 -11.79 -11.66
CA ALA A 4 8.82 -10.91 -11.56
C ALA A 4 8.00 -11.20 -10.29
N LYS A 5 7.82 -12.49 -9.96
CA LYS A 5 7.14 -12.95 -8.73
C LYS A 5 7.79 -12.44 -7.46
N LEU A 6 9.11 -12.61 -7.30
CA LEU A 6 9.83 -12.12 -6.11
C LEU A 6 9.67 -10.61 -5.98
N TYR A 7 9.82 -9.89 -7.10
CA TYR A 7 9.61 -8.46 -7.12
C TYR A 7 8.19 -8.11 -6.66
N GLU A 8 7.14 -8.85 -7.08
CA GLU A 8 5.74 -8.60 -6.63
C GLU A 8 5.53 -8.79 -5.14
N THR A 9 6.26 -9.70 -4.52
CA THR A 9 6.07 -10.07 -3.11
C THR A 9 6.74 -9.10 -2.14
N ILE A 10 7.77 -8.35 -2.56
CA ILE A 10 8.56 -7.44 -1.70
C ILE A 10 7.69 -6.57 -0.78
N PRO A 11 6.75 -5.73 -1.26
CA PRO A 11 6.00 -4.84 -0.37
C PRO A 11 5.18 -5.61 0.69
N TYR A 12 4.63 -6.77 0.32
CA TYR A 12 3.86 -7.60 1.25
C TYR A 12 4.75 -8.24 2.32
N ALA A 13 5.97 -8.66 1.94
CA ALA A 13 6.94 -9.21 2.88
C ALA A 13 7.35 -8.16 3.93
N TYR A 14 7.63 -6.92 3.51
CA TYR A 14 7.96 -5.85 4.43
C TYR A 14 6.81 -5.58 5.41
N ILE A 15 5.59 -5.42 4.91
CA ILE A 15 4.41 -5.18 5.76
C ILE A 15 4.20 -6.34 6.75
N ALA A 16 4.32 -7.59 6.29
CA ALA A 16 4.16 -8.77 7.14
C ALA A 16 5.22 -8.85 8.23
N ILE A 17 6.50 -8.65 7.89
CA ILE A 17 7.62 -8.67 8.84
C ILE A 17 7.48 -7.53 9.86
N GLY A 18 7.21 -6.31 9.40
CA GLY A 18 7.03 -5.16 10.29
C GLY A 18 5.83 -5.32 11.23
N SER A 19 4.73 -5.89 10.75
CA SER A 19 3.55 -6.21 11.59
C SER A 19 3.87 -7.31 12.61
N ALA A 20 4.62 -8.34 12.22
CA ALA A 20 5.05 -9.40 13.13
C ALA A 20 5.97 -8.87 14.24
N ILE A 21 6.88 -7.94 13.91
CA ILE A 21 7.74 -7.26 14.91
C ILE A 21 6.89 -6.45 15.88
N LEU A 22 5.93 -5.67 15.37
CA LEU A 22 5.02 -4.86 16.20
C LEU A 22 4.22 -5.71 17.19
N LEU A 23 3.73 -6.86 16.75
CA LEU A 23 2.88 -7.73 17.57
C LEU A 23 3.66 -8.71 18.47
N GLY A 24 4.88 -9.07 18.07
CA GLY A 24 5.64 -10.14 18.71
C GLY A 24 6.65 -9.67 19.76
N ILE A 25 7.06 -8.40 19.74
CA ILE A 25 8.12 -7.90 20.61
C ILE A 25 7.66 -6.64 21.36
N ASN A 26 7.50 -6.77 22.67
CA ASN A 26 7.14 -5.67 23.57
C ASN A 26 8.37 -4.84 23.95
N SER A 27 8.90 -4.09 23.00
CA SER A 27 9.99 -3.14 23.21
C SER A 27 9.74 -1.87 22.40
N TRP A 28 10.06 -0.71 22.98
CA TRP A 28 9.97 0.57 22.27
C TRP A 28 10.78 0.56 20.96
N LEU A 29 11.97 -0.05 20.97
CA LEU A 29 12.80 -0.20 19.78
C LEU A 29 12.15 -1.10 18.73
N ALA A 30 11.43 -2.14 19.16
CA ALA A 30 10.66 -3.00 18.26
C ALA A 30 9.50 -2.25 17.62
N VAL A 31 8.81 -1.39 18.38
CA VAL A 31 7.75 -0.53 17.84
C VAL A 31 8.29 0.41 16.76
N VAL A 32 9.38 1.13 17.04
CA VAL A 32 9.99 2.06 16.08
C VAL A 32 10.49 1.33 14.83
N SER A 33 11.22 0.22 15.00
CA SER A 33 11.73 -0.55 13.86
C SER A 33 10.61 -1.19 13.03
N GLY A 34 9.59 -1.77 13.68
CA GLY A 34 8.42 -2.33 13.03
C GLY A 34 7.66 -1.28 12.22
N LEU A 35 7.44 -0.09 12.78
CA LEU A 35 6.83 1.03 12.08
C LEU A 35 7.63 1.43 10.84
N LEU A 36 8.96 1.58 10.95
CA LEU A 36 9.81 1.92 9.81
C LEU A 36 9.74 0.87 8.70
N ILE A 37 9.71 -0.41 9.05
CA ILE A 37 9.62 -1.51 8.08
C ILE A 37 8.26 -1.52 7.39
N VAL A 38 7.15 -1.36 8.13
CA VAL A 38 5.80 -1.28 7.54
C VAL A 38 5.70 -0.05 6.63
N PHE A 39 6.23 1.10 7.04
CA PHE A 39 6.24 2.33 6.24
C PHE A 39 7.05 2.15 4.95
N ALA A 40 8.23 1.52 5.02
CA ALA A 40 9.03 1.22 3.86
C ALA A 40 8.27 0.30 2.88
N GLY A 41 7.61 -0.74 3.39
CA GLY A 41 6.75 -1.63 2.60
C GLY A 41 5.60 -0.89 1.90
N ALA A 42 4.95 0.02 2.63
CA ALA A 42 3.89 0.87 2.11
C ALA A 42 4.39 1.80 0.99
N VAL A 43 5.53 2.47 1.19
CA VAL A 43 6.14 3.35 0.18
C VAL A 43 6.52 2.55 -1.07
N ILE A 44 7.15 1.37 -0.91
CA ILE A 44 7.49 0.49 -2.03
C ILE A 44 6.22 0.06 -2.78
N TRP A 45 5.14 -0.26 -2.05
CA TRP A 45 3.86 -0.62 -2.66
C TRP A 45 3.28 0.54 -3.48
N VAL A 46 3.33 1.76 -2.96
CA VAL A 46 2.88 2.98 -3.64
C VAL A 46 3.71 3.26 -4.88
N LEU A 47 5.04 3.30 -4.75
CA LEU A 47 5.96 3.59 -5.85
C LEU A 47 5.82 2.55 -6.98
N ARG A 48 5.70 1.28 -6.62
CA ARG A 48 5.46 0.20 -7.59
C ARG A 48 4.12 0.38 -8.30
N SER A 49 3.08 0.72 -7.55
CA SER A 49 1.74 0.96 -8.08
C SER A 49 1.73 2.13 -9.07
N ASP A 50 2.48 3.20 -8.78
CA ASP A 50 2.64 4.37 -9.66
C ASP A 50 3.49 4.03 -10.90
N ASN A 51 4.59 3.29 -10.75
CA ASN A 51 5.44 2.89 -11.88
C ASN A 51 4.74 1.97 -12.88
N ARG A 52 3.69 1.24 -12.45
CA ARG A 52 2.83 0.45 -13.36
C ARG A 52 1.86 1.30 -14.18
N ARG A 53 1.70 2.59 -13.85
CA ARG A 53 0.68 3.48 -14.40
C ARG A 53 1.34 4.71 -15.02
N SER A 54 1.82 4.58 -16.24
CA SER A 54 2.31 5.75 -17.01
C SER A 54 1.18 6.70 -17.42
N ASP A 55 -0.02 6.18 -17.69
CA ASP A 55 -1.16 6.92 -18.26
C ASP A 55 -1.96 7.75 -17.22
N ILE A 56 -1.89 7.36 -15.94
CA ILE A 56 -2.69 8.00 -14.88
C ILE A 56 -2.04 9.29 -14.34
N LYS A 57 -0.75 9.55 -14.64
CA LYS A 57 -0.11 10.82 -14.26
C LYS A 57 -0.86 12.01 -14.87
N ASP A 58 -1.27 11.89 -16.13
CA ASP A 58 -2.02 12.92 -16.84
C ASP A 58 -3.48 13.00 -16.38
N ALA A 59 -4.14 11.85 -16.16
CA ALA A 59 -5.51 11.83 -15.62
C ALA A 59 -5.60 12.40 -14.20
N ARG A 60 -4.62 12.13 -13.33
CA ARG A 60 -4.61 12.60 -11.93
C ARG A 60 -4.33 14.09 -11.82
N ASN A 61 -3.50 14.64 -12.71
CA ASN A 61 -3.29 16.09 -12.82
C ASN A 61 -4.55 16.80 -13.33
N LYS A 62 -5.34 16.10 -14.17
CA LYS A 62 -6.58 16.61 -14.77
C LYS A 62 -7.82 16.54 -13.86
N TYR A 63 -7.92 15.54 -12.98
CA TYR A 63 -9.08 15.29 -12.11
C TYR A 63 -8.77 15.47 -10.61
N GLY A 64 -7.84 16.38 -10.27
CA GLY A 64 -7.22 16.53 -8.94
C GLY A 64 -8.19 16.44 -7.76
N GLY A 65 -7.98 15.45 -6.89
CA GLY A 65 -8.68 15.34 -5.60
C GLY A 65 -8.12 16.30 -4.55
N ALA A 66 -8.89 16.55 -3.49
CA ALA A 66 -8.54 17.50 -2.43
C ALA A 66 -7.34 17.08 -1.54
N LEU A 67 -6.91 15.82 -1.60
CA LEU A 67 -5.83 15.29 -0.76
C LEU A 67 -4.50 15.19 -1.53
N PRO A 68 -3.36 15.54 -0.91
CA PRO A 68 -2.05 15.33 -1.51
C PRO A 68 -1.84 13.85 -1.85
N PHE A 69 -1.16 13.59 -2.97
CA PHE A 69 -0.97 12.25 -3.52
C PHE A 69 -0.48 11.23 -2.47
N TRP A 70 0.55 11.59 -1.71
CA TRP A 70 1.14 10.69 -0.72
C TRP A 70 0.18 10.33 0.41
N PHE A 71 -0.56 11.31 0.94
CA PHE A 71 -1.55 11.05 1.99
C PHE A 71 -2.68 10.16 1.49
N TYR A 72 -3.24 10.49 0.32
CA TYR A 72 -4.30 9.68 -0.27
C TYR A 72 -3.83 8.25 -0.53
N GLU A 73 -2.63 8.07 -1.11
CA GLU A 73 -2.15 6.76 -1.52
C GLU A 73 -1.76 5.87 -0.32
N MET A 74 -1.30 6.49 0.78
CA MET A 74 -0.92 5.83 2.03
C MET A 74 -2.09 5.53 2.97
N LEU A 75 -3.30 6.05 2.71
CA LEU A 75 -4.51 5.83 3.53
C LEU A 75 -4.68 4.39 4.09
N PRO A 76 -4.71 3.32 3.27
CA PRO A 76 -4.93 1.95 3.79
C PRO A 76 -3.87 1.55 4.82
N PHE A 77 -2.61 1.93 4.59
CA PHE A 77 -1.51 1.60 5.48
C PHE A 77 -1.57 2.42 6.78
N ASN A 78 -1.96 3.69 6.70
CA ASN A 78 -2.14 4.52 7.89
C ASN A 78 -3.23 3.94 8.81
N TYR A 79 -4.38 3.53 8.26
CA TYR A 79 -5.43 2.88 9.08
C TYR A 79 -4.95 1.58 9.71
N SER A 80 -4.23 0.74 8.96
CA SER A 80 -3.67 -0.51 9.50
C SER A 80 -2.60 -0.27 10.58
N ILE A 81 -1.72 0.72 10.39
CA ILE A 81 -0.67 1.06 11.38
C ILE A 81 -1.30 1.58 12.67
N VAL A 82 -2.25 2.52 12.57
CA VAL A 82 -2.94 3.07 13.75
C VAL A 82 -3.66 1.95 14.51
N ALA A 83 -4.33 1.04 13.81
CA ALA A 83 -4.96 -0.11 14.43
C ALA A 83 -3.96 -1.01 15.18
N LEU A 84 -2.82 -1.33 14.57
CA LEU A 84 -1.76 -2.14 15.22
C LEU A 84 -1.16 -1.43 16.44
N LEU A 85 -0.97 -0.11 16.38
CA LEU A 85 -0.50 0.67 17.51
C LEU A 85 -1.51 0.70 18.66
N LEU A 86 -2.81 0.79 18.36
CA LEU A 86 -3.84 0.69 19.38
C LEU A 86 -3.85 -0.70 20.03
N PHE A 87 -3.68 -1.78 19.26
CA PHE A 87 -3.62 -3.13 19.83
C PHE A 87 -2.38 -3.38 20.71
N THR A 88 -1.26 -2.74 20.39
CA THR A 88 0.02 -2.99 21.08
C THR A 88 0.29 -2.02 22.23
N GLY A 89 -0.21 -0.79 22.15
CA GLY A 89 0.09 0.27 23.10
C GLY A 89 -1.05 0.68 24.02
N SER A 90 -2.25 0.11 23.88
CA SER A 90 -3.38 0.44 24.76
C SER A 90 -3.66 -0.66 25.79
N ASP A 91 -3.54 -0.31 27.07
CA ASP A 91 -3.97 -1.20 28.18
C ASP A 91 -5.50 -1.15 28.38
N ASN A 92 -6.16 -0.18 27.75
CA ASN A 92 -7.58 0.06 27.92
C ASN A 92 -8.41 -0.71 26.88
N VAL A 93 -9.19 -1.67 27.38
CA VAL A 93 -10.04 -2.59 26.62
C VAL A 93 -11.04 -1.88 25.69
N TYR A 94 -11.47 -0.65 26.03
CA TYR A 94 -12.41 0.11 25.20
C TYR A 94 -11.83 0.54 23.83
N PHE A 95 -10.51 0.58 23.67
CA PHE A 95 -9.89 0.90 22.38
C PHE A 95 -9.88 -0.27 21.40
N TYR A 96 -9.91 -1.52 21.87
CA TYR A 96 -9.88 -2.70 20.99
C TYR A 96 -10.98 -2.77 19.93
N PRO A 97 -12.26 -2.48 20.20
CA PRO A 97 -13.27 -2.46 19.13
C PRO A 97 -12.98 -1.38 18.09
N SER A 98 -12.50 -0.20 18.50
CA SER A 98 -12.12 0.86 17.55
C SER A 98 -10.92 0.47 16.70
N ALA A 99 -9.92 -0.18 17.30
CA ALA A 99 -8.74 -0.71 16.62
C ALA A 99 -9.13 -1.79 15.59
N MET A 100 -10.05 -2.68 15.96
CA MET A 100 -10.56 -3.73 15.07
C MET A 100 -11.25 -3.13 13.84
N ILE A 101 -12.12 -2.12 14.04
CA ILE A 101 -12.79 -1.43 12.93
C ILE A 101 -11.76 -0.78 12.00
N MET A 102 -10.77 -0.06 12.55
CA MET A 102 -9.72 0.56 11.74
C MET A 102 -8.88 -0.47 10.97
N LEU A 103 -8.57 -1.61 11.58
CA LEU A 103 -7.83 -2.70 10.93
C LEU A 103 -8.62 -3.24 9.73
N VAL A 104 -9.91 -3.53 9.94
CA VAL A 104 -10.81 -4.03 8.90
C VAL A 104 -10.92 -3.03 7.75
N VAL A 105 -11.13 -1.74 8.06
CA VAL A 105 -11.20 -0.68 7.04
C VAL A 105 -9.89 -0.55 6.27
N GLY A 106 -8.74 -0.58 6.95
CA GLY A 106 -7.42 -0.54 6.32
C GLY A 106 -7.21 -1.69 5.34
N ILE A 107 -7.55 -2.92 5.75
CA ILE A 107 -7.45 -4.12 4.91
C ILE A 107 -8.42 -4.03 3.72
N GLN A 108 -9.68 -3.63 3.94
CA GLN A 108 -10.67 -3.47 2.86
C GLN A 108 -10.20 -2.45 1.82
N LEU A 109 -9.75 -1.27 2.25
CA LEU A 109 -9.22 -0.24 1.36
C LEU A 109 -8.00 -0.75 0.58
N TRP A 110 -7.13 -1.52 1.23
CA TRP A 110 -5.97 -2.12 0.57
C TRP A 110 -6.39 -3.12 -0.51
N LEU A 111 -7.31 -4.04 -0.19
CA LEU A 111 -7.81 -5.05 -1.11
C LEU A 111 -8.54 -4.41 -2.30
N LEU A 112 -9.46 -3.48 -2.03
CA LEU A 112 -10.20 -2.74 -3.06
C LEU A 112 -9.22 -2.04 -4.00
N ARG A 113 -8.25 -1.29 -3.44
CA ARG A 113 -7.22 -0.64 -4.26
C ARG A 113 -6.42 -1.67 -5.05
N SER A 114 -5.96 -2.75 -4.44
CA SER A 114 -5.21 -3.79 -5.16
C SER A 114 -6.00 -4.38 -6.33
N SER A 115 -7.33 -4.51 -6.20
CA SER A 115 -8.23 -5.07 -7.21
C SER A 115 -8.54 -4.09 -8.34
N TYR A 116 -9.02 -2.89 -8.01
CA TYR A 116 -9.36 -1.85 -9.01
C TYR A 116 -8.14 -1.47 -9.86
N ARG A 117 -6.95 -1.52 -9.28
CA ARG A 117 -5.68 -1.21 -9.95
C ARG A 117 -5.21 -2.29 -10.93
N LYS A 118 -5.73 -3.52 -10.83
CA LYS A 118 -5.46 -4.58 -11.82
C LYS A 118 -6.23 -4.36 -13.12
N HIS A 119 -7.42 -3.75 -13.07
CA HIS A 119 -8.27 -3.48 -14.22
C HIS A 119 -7.82 -2.27 -15.06
N GLN A 120 -6.99 -1.38 -14.50
CA GLN A 120 -6.49 -0.18 -15.20
C GLN A 120 -5.12 -0.40 -15.87
N ARG A 121 -4.72 -1.64 -16.14
CA ARG A 121 -3.51 -1.87 -16.96
C ARG A 121 -3.81 -1.35 -18.37
N PRO A 122 -2.94 -0.56 -18.99
CA PRO A 122 -3.17 -0.09 -20.36
C PRO A 122 -3.40 -1.32 -21.23
N VAL A 123 -4.51 -1.32 -21.97
CA VAL A 123 -4.72 -2.28 -23.06
C VAL A 123 -3.48 -2.11 -23.95
N PRO A 124 -2.71 -3.18 -24.25
CA PRO A 124 -1.55 -3.03 -25.11
C PRO A 124 -2.06 -2.39 -26.40
N VAL A 125 -1.62 -1.15 -26.66
CA VAL A 125 -1.94 -0.48 -27.92
C VAL A 125 -1.40 -1.43 -28.97
N LYS A 126 -2.32 -2.06 -29.71
CA LYS A 126 -1.98 -3.00 -30.78
C LYS A 126 -1.07 -2.20 -31.70
N ALA A 127 0.24 -2.41 -31.62
CA ALA A 127 1.21 -1.62 -32.36
C ALA A 127 0.79 -1.69 -33.81
N ARG A 128 0.32 -0.57 -34.36
CA ARG A 128 -0.09 -0.51 -35.76
C ARG A 128 1.15 -0.92 -36.55
N PRO A 129 1.13 -2.04 -37.30
CA PRO A 129 2.34 -2.50 -37.98
C PRO A 129 2.82 -1.37 -38.89
N LEU A 130 4.08 -0.99 -38.75
CA LEU A 130 4.74 0.09 -39.49
C LEU A 130 4.80 -0.14 -41.02
N ARG A 131 4.17 -1.19 -41.54
CA ARG A 131 4.22 -1.65 -42.94
C ARG A 131 3.27 -0.93 -43.91
N LEU A 132 2.54 0.12 -43.48
CA LEU A 132 1.62 0.88 -44.34
C LEU A 132 2.05 2.33 -44.59
N ARG A 133 3.34 2.63 -44.44
CA ARG A 133 3.96 3.86 -44.94
C ARG A 133 4.93 3.47 -46.05
N GLY A 134 4.41 3.36 -47.27
CA GLY A 134 5.14 3.03 -48.48
C GLY A 134 4.16 2.89 -49.63
#